data_AF-A0A135VEW9-F1
#
_entry.id   AF-A0A135VEW9-F1
#
_cell.length_a   1.000
_cell.length_b   1.000
_cell.length_c   1.000
_cell.angle_alpha   90.00
_cell.angle_beta   90.00
_cell.angle_gamma   90.00
#
_symmetry.space_group_name_H-M   'P 1'
#
loop_
_entity.id
_entity.type
_entity.pdbx_description
1 polymer ?
#
loop_
_entity_poly.entity_id
_entity_poly.type
_entity_poly.pdbx_seq_one_letter_code
_entity_poly.pdbx_strand_id
1 'polypeptide(L)'
;MGTARSIASITGTAIGGGSKLLFKVWWSLRKGRNEVKKGAKTFYTTLREYGIPPERAKEIAIAYAKPAWELLTVRGVFRMVRELDEDNEIPMLPFGI
;
A
#
# COMPACT_ATOMS: atom_id res chain seq x y z
N MET A 1 -16.74 -19.34 -36.64
CA MET A 1 -16.26 -19.79 -35.31
C MET A 1 -14.91 -19.16 -34.96
N GLY A 2 -14.81 -17.83 -34.74
CA GLY A 2 -13.51 -17.17 -34.50
C GLY A 2 -13.49 -16.01 -33.49
N THR A 3 -14.64 -15.39 -33.20
CA THR A 3 -14.75 -14.19 -32.37
C THR A 3 -14.83 -14.47 -30.87
N ALA A 4 -15.56 -15.50 -30.45
CA ALA A 4 -15.75 -15.80 -29.02
C ALA A 4 -14.48 -16.32 -28.31
N ARG A 5 -13.65 -17.14 -28.99
CA ARG A 5 -12.37 -17.63 -28.45
C ARG A 5 -11.33 -16.52 -28.29
N SER A 6 -11.31 -15.56 -29.21
CA SER A 6 -10.35 -14.45 -29.18
C SER A 6 -10.72 -13.41 -28.11
N ILE A 7 -12.01 -13.11 -27.93
CA ILE A 7 -12.49 -12.26 -26.84
C ILE A 7 -12.25 -12.94 -25.48
N ALA A 8 -12.49 -14.25 -25.38
CA ALA A 8 -12.21 -15.00 -24.16
C ALA A 8 -10.71 -15.11 -23.85
N SER A 9 -9.83 -15.24 -24.85
CA SER A 9 -8.39 -15.31 -24.63
C SER A 9 -7.81 -13.95 -24.21
N ILE A 10 -8.29 -12.84 -24.80
CA ILE A 10 -7.89 -11.47 -24.42
C ILE A 10 -8.43 -11.14 -23.02
N THR A 11 -9.69 -11.47 -22.74
CA THR A 11 -10.28 -11.24 -21.41
C THR A 11 -9.59 -12.12 -20.36
N GLY A 12 -9.29 -13.39 -20.66
CA GLY A 12 -8.58 -14.30 -19.77
C GLY A 12 -7.12 -13.90 -19.48
N THR A 13 -6.40 -13.36 -20.48
CA THR A 13 -5.03 -12.84 -20.28
C THR A 13 -5.01 -11.47 -19.60
N ALA A 14 -5.96 -10.59 -19.89
CA ALA A 14 -6.13 -9.32 -19.19
C ALA A 14 -6.49 -9.53 -17.70
N ILE A 15 -7.37 -10.50 -17.41
CA ILE A 15 -7.70 -10.90 -16.03
C ILE A 15 -6.49 -11.59 -15.37
N GLY A 16 -5.77 -12.46 -16.06
CA GLY A 16 -4.58 -13.15 -15.51
C GLY A 16 -3.41 -12.21 -15.19
N GLY A 17 -3.12 -11.25 -16.06
CA GLY A 17 -2.07 -10.25 -15.86
C GLY A 17 -2.47 -9.20 -14.81
N GLY A 18 -3.69 -8.67 -14.90
CA GLY A 18 -4.23 -7.67 -13.98
C GLY A 18 -4.41 -8.21 -12.56
N SER A 19 -4.94 -9.42 -12.40
CA SER A 19 -5.11 -10.05 -11.07
C SER A 19 -3.78 -10.30 -10.37
N LYS A 20 -2.73 -10.69 -11.10
CA LYS A 20 -1.38 -10.86 -10.54
C LYS A 20 -0.80 -9.54 -10.03
N LEU A 21 -1.04 -8.44 -10.74
CA LEU A 21 -0.63 -7.10 -10.31
C LEU A 21 -1.42 -6.65 -9.06
N LEU A 22 -2.74 -6.82 -9.06
CA LEU A 22 -3.58 -6.52 -7.89
C LEU A 22 -3.16 -7.33 -6.67
N PHE A 23 -2.86 -8.63 -6.85
CA PHE A 23 -2.38 -9.49 -5.79
C PHE A 23 -1.02 -9.02 -5.25
N LYS A 24 -0.08 -8.63 -6.12
CA LYS A 24 1.21 -8.07 -5.70
C LYS A 24 1.03 -6.76 -4.92
N VAL A 25 0.17 -5.86 -5.39
CA VAL A 25 -0.13 -4.60 -4.68
C VAL A 25 -0.74 -4.90 -3.32
N TRP A 26 -1.72 -5.79 -3.25
CA TRP A 26 -2.33 -6.22 -1.98
C TRP A 26 -1.30 -6.82 -1.02
N TRP A 27 -0.41 -7.69 -1.52
CA TRP A 27 0.65 -8.29 -0.73
C TRP A 27 1.66 -7.26 -0.23
N SER A 28 2.05 -6.30 -1.08
CA SER A 28 2.92 -5.19 -0.71
C SER A 28 2.28 -4.30 0.36
N LEU A 29 0.99 -4.00 0.25
CA LEU A 29 0.25 -3.27 1.28
C LEU A 29 0.24 -4.03 2.60
N ARG A 30 -0.04 -5.34 2.55
CA ARG A 30 -0.02 -6.21 3.74
C ARG A 30 1.36 -6.21 4.40
N LYS A 31 2.42 -6.34 3.61
CA LYS A 31 3.82 -6.30 4.10
C LYS A 31 4.15 -4.93 4.71
N GLY A 32 3.79 -3.83 4.03
CA GLY A 32 3.99 -2.48 4.54
C GLY A 32 3.31 -2.24 5.88
N ARG A 33 2.05 -2.68 6.03
CA ARG A 33 1.31 -2.56 7.30
C ARG A 33 1.99 -3.33 8.44
N ASN A 34 2.58 -4.48 8.14
CA ASN A 34 3.35 -5.24 9.13
C ASN A 34 4.63 -4.51 9.55
N GLU A 35 5.33 -3.86 8.63
CA GLU A 35 6.51 -3.05 8.96
C GLU A 35 6.15 -1.82 9.79
N VAL A 36 5.05 -1.11 9.47
CA VAL A 36 4.55 -0.01 10.32
C VAL A 36 4.21 -0.52 11.72
N LYS A 37 3.58 -1.70 11.85
CA LYS A 37 3.30 -2.31 13.15
C LYS A 37 4.57 -2.61 13.95
N LYS A 38 5.62 -3.11 13.30
CA LYS A 38 6.92 -3.33 13.94
C LYS A 38 7.55 -2.01 14.38
N GLY A 39 7.57 -1.00 13.50
CA GLY A 39 8.09 0.33 13.79
C GLY A 39 7.38 0.98 14.97
N ALA A 40 6.05 0.92 15.01
CA ALA A 40 5.24 1.42 16.13
C ALA A 40 5.57 0.71 17.46
N LYS A 41 5.80 -0.62 17.41
CA LYS A 41 6.21 -1.40 18.58
C LYS A 41 7.60 -0.97 19.07
N THR A 42 8.57 -0.84 18.18
CA THR A 42 9.91 -0.37 18.53
C THR A 42 9.85 1.02 19.14
N PHE A 43 9.11 1.94 18.50
CA PHE A 43 8.94 3.30 18.99
C PHE A 43 8.29 3.35 20.38
N TYR A 44 7.24 2.54 20.62
CA TYR A 44 6.66 2.37 21.95
C TYR A 44 7.71 1.92 22.99
N THR A 45 8.51 0.90 22.67
CA THR A 45 9.57 0.41 23.57
C THR A 45 10.60 1.50 23.85
N THR A 46 11.02 2.25 22.83
CA THR A 46 11.94 3.37 23.00
C THR A 46 11.35 4.44 23.92
N LEU A 47 10.10 4.86 23.72
CA LEU A 47 9.44 5.83 24.60
C LEU A 47 9.37 5.34 26.05
N ARG A 48 9.13 4.05 26.25
CA ARG A 48 9.15 3.39 27.56
C ARG A 48 10.53 3.42 28.22
N GLU A 49 11.60 3.22 27.46
CA GLU A 49 12.99 3.29 27.92
C GLU A 49 13.38 4.71 28.37
N TYR A 50 12.86 5.73 27.69
CA TYR A 50 13.04 7.15 28.07
C TYR A 50 12.12 7.61 29.23
N GLY A 51 11.39 6.69 29.86
CA GLY A 51 10.60 6.99 31.07
C GLY A 51 9.18 7.50 30.82
N ILE A 52 8.66 7.43 29.59
CA ILE A 52 7.28 7.82 29.32
C ILE A 52 6.32 6.75 29.88
N PRO A 53 5.24 7.15 30.59
CA PRO A 53 4.22 6.22 31.07
C PRO A 53 3.62 5.38 29.94
N PRO A 54 3.29 4.10 30.19
CA PRO A 54 2.86 3.17 29.14
C PRO A 54 1.62 3.65 28.38
N GLU A 55 0.68 4.31 29.05
CA GLU A 55 -0.55 4.84 28.46
C GLU A 55 -0.22 5.92 27.42
N ARG A 56 0.64 6.88 27.78
CA ARG A 56 1.05 7.95 26.87
C ARG A 56 1.96 7.45 25.75
N ALA A 57 2.89 6.55 26.06
CA ALA A 57 3.76 5.95 25.05
C ALA A 57 2.95 5.22 23.98
N LYS A 58 1.87 4.53 24.39
CA LYS A 58 0.95 3.84 23.47
C LYS A 58 0.19 4.83 22.59
N GLU A 59 -0.37 5.89 23.16
CA GLU A 59 -1.07 6.93 22.39
C GLU A 59 -0.15 7.59 21.36
N ILE A 60 1.06 7.95 21.75
CA ILE A 60 2.07 8.56 20.88
C ILE A 60 2.46 7.60 19.76
N ALA A 61 2.71 6.32 20.09
CA ALA A 61 3.07 5.32 19.08
C ALA A 61 1.93 5.04 18.09
N ILE A 62 0.68 5.04 18.55
CA ILE A 62 -0.50 4.92 17.68
C ILE A 62 -0.64 6.16 16.79
N ALA A 63 -0.52 7.36 17.35
CA ALA A 63 -0.62 8.61 16.61
C ALA A 63 0.45 8.70 15.50
N TYR A 64 1.67 8.25 15.80
CA TYR A 64 2.77 8.14 14.84
C TYR A 64 2.45 7.15 13.69
N ALA A 65 1.88 5.99 14.01
CA ALA A 65 1.62 4.93 13.04
C ALA A 65 0.34 5.13 12.21
N LYS A 66 -0.63 5.88 12.75
CA LYS A 66 -1.95 6.13 12.14
C LYS A 66 -1.89 6.64 10.70
N PRO A 67 -1.15 7.71 10.35
CA PRO A 67 -1.10 8.20 8.98
C PRO A 67 -0.56 7.15 8.00
N ALA A 68 0.48 6.41 8.40
CA ALA A 68 1.03 5.35 7.58
C ALA A 68 0.03 4.20 7.35
N TRP A 69 -0.77 3.84 8.36
CA TRP A 69 -1.83 2.84 8.18
C TRP A 69 -2.96 3.30 7.27
N GLU A 70 -3.32 4.59 7.30
CA GLU A 70 -4.34 5.16 6.42
C GLU A 70 -3.87 5.20 4.96
N LEU A 71 -2.60 5.55 4.73
CA LEU A 71 -1.97 5.52 3.41
C LEU A 71 -1.85 4.10 2.84
N LEU A 72 -1.49 3.12 3.69
CA LEU A 72 -1.36 1.71 3.32
C LEU A 72 -2.71 0.98 3.23
N THR A 73 -3.72 1.67 2.72
CA THR A 73 -4.99 1.10 2.30
C THR A 73 -5.11 1.19 0.78
N VAL A 74 -5.91 0.32 0.17
CA VAL A 74 -6.16 0.38 -1.28
C VAL A 74 -6.65 1.79 -1.67
N ARG A 75 -7.57 2.36 -0.89
CA ARG A 75 -8.09 3.72 -1.11
C ARG A 75 -7.01 4.80 -0.92
N GLY A 76 -6.14 4.66 0.08
CA GLY A 76 -5.02 5.56 0.32
C GLY A 76 -4.02 5.56 -0.83
N VAL A 77 -3.71 4.38 -1.38
CA VAL A 77 -2.87 4.25 -2.59
C VAL A 77 -3.51 4.92 -3.79
N PHE A 78 -4.81 4.68 -4.05
CA PHE A 78 -5.50 5.35 -5.16
C PHE A 78 -5.52 6.87 -5.01
N ARG A 79 -5.67 7.38 -3.78
CA ARG A 79 -5.58 8.82 -3.51
C ARG A 79 -4.18 9.36 -3.84
N MET A 80 -3.13 8.70 -3.37
CA MET A 80 -1.74 9.10 -3.68
C MET A 80 -1.45 9.07 -5.19
N VAL A 81 -1.90 8.02 -5.90
CA VAL A 81 -1.72 7.92 -7.35
C VAL A 81 -2.42 9.08 -8.06
N ARG A 82 -3.62 9.46 -7.62
CA ARG A 82 -4.37 10.59 -8.19
C ARG A 82 -3.71 11.93 -7.90
N GLU A 83 -3.22 12.14 -6.68
CA GLU A 83 -2.47 13.34 -6.30
C GLU A 83 -1.21 13.49 -7.18
N LEU A 84 -0.48 12.40 -7.42
CA LEU A 84 0.71 12.38 -8.30
C LEU A 84 0.39 12.63 -9.78
N ASP A 85 -0.78 12.19 -10.26
CA ASP A 85 -1.26 12.43 -11.63
C ASP A 85 -1.68 13.89 -11.85
N GLU A 86 -2.38 14.47 -10.86
CA GLU A 86 -2.79 15.88 -10.88
C GLU A 86 -1.59 16.84 -10.82
N ASP A 87 -0.50 16.45 -10.14
CA ASP A 87 0.74 17.24 -10.02
C ASP A 87 1.74 17.05 -11.19
N ASN A 88 1.44 16.23 -12.22
CA ASN A 88 2.38 15.86 -13.31
C ASN A 88 3.74 15.28 -12.82
N GLU A 89 3.82 14.79 -11.58
CA GLU A 89 5.02 14.17 -11.01
C GLU A 89 5.00 12.64 -11.16
N ILE A 90 4.40 12.10 -12.22
CA ILE A 90 4.60 10.70 -12.57
C ILE A 90 5.90 10.63 -13.38
N PRO A 91 7.06 10.23 -12.81
CA PRO A 91 8.17 9.79 -13.64
C PRO A 91 7.62 8.64 -14.48
N MET A 92 7.52 8.87 -15.79
CA MET A 92 7.06 7.87 -16.74
C MET A 92 7.80 6.57 -16.45
N LEU A 93 7.07 5.58 -15.93
CA LEU A 93 7.59 4.24 -15.78
C LEU A 93 8.13 3.82 -17.15
N PRO A 94 9.35 3.28 -17.26
CA PRO A 94 9.96 2.93 -18.55
C PRO A 94 9.35 1.65 -19.11
N PHE A 95 8.04 1.67 -19.34
CA PHE A 95 7.31 0.65 -20.08
C PHE A 95 6.62 1.35 -21.24
N GLY A 96 7.43 1.64 -22.26
CA GLY A 96 6.93 1.78 -23.61
C GLY A 96 6.24 0.46 -24.00
N ILE A 97 4.96 0.56 -24.30
CA ILE A 97 4.25 -0.36 -25.17
C ILE A 97 4.08 0.38 -26.49
#